data_AF-A0AAV4B787-F1
#
_entry.id   AF-A0AAV4B787-F1
#
_cell.length_a   1.000
_cell.length_b   1.000
_cell.length_c   1.000
_cell.angle_alpha   90.00
_cell.angle_beta   90.00
_cell.angle_gamma   90.00
#
_symmetry.space_group_name_H-M   'P 1'
#
loop_
_entity.id
_entity.type
_entity.pdbx_description
1 polymer ?
#
loop_
_entity_poly.entity_id
_entity_poly.type
_entity_poly.pdbx_seq_one_letter_code
_entity_poly.pdbx_strand_id
1 'polypeptide(L)'
;MEKTAEQKILERGHTQMEVNSVYATIVRRLRNMDTYLPLGYVNLIKAARINPRLYKVHYLAFDFFKDFDKYPDALKSIKPFKEVNTTDMCALKYNVGGSLAFKLNFSSDDWQTLQFGRKENLPSTEP
;
A
#
# COMPACT_ATOMS: atom_id res chain seq x y z
N MET A 1 -23.43 -25.92 -20.20
CA MET A 1 -22.82 -25.44 -18.96
C MET A 1 -22.98 -23.93 -18.92
N GLU A 2 -23.85 -23.46 -18.05
CA GLU A 2 -24.12 -22.03 -17.84
C GLU A 2 -22.92 -21.42 -17.08
N LYS A 3 -22.39 -20.30 -17.57
CA LYS A 3 -21.27 -19.60 -16.92
C LYS A 3 -21.84 -18.45 -16.11
N THR A 4 -21.80 -18.57 -14.80
CA THR A 4 -22.20 -17.49 -13.87
C THR A 4 -21.01 -16.55 -13.67
N ALA A 5 -21.20 -15.26 -13.93
CA ALA A 5 -20.21 -14.23 -13.63
C ALA A 5 -20.61 -13.48 -12.35
N GLU A 6 -19.78 -13.54 -11.32
CA GLU A 6 -19.96 -12.75 -10.10
C GLU A 6 -19.25 -11.40 -10.27
N GLN A 7 -20.03 -10.32 -10.35
CA GLN A 7 -19.49 -8.96 -10.40
C GLN A 7 -19.20 -8.47 -8.98
N LYS A 8 -17.92 -8.27 -8.67
CA LYS A 8 -17.49 -7.74 -7.39
C LYS A 8 -17.39 -6.22 -7.44
N ILE A 9 -18.27 -5.55 -6.71
CA ILE A 9 -18.26 -4.09 -6.56
C ILE A 9 -17.47 -3.76 -5.29
N LEU A 10 -16.42 -2.94 -5.41
CA LEU A 10 -15.64 -2.44 -4.28
C LEU A 10 -16.05 -0.99 -3.99
N GLU A 11 -16.48 -0.71 -2.77
CA GLU A 11 -16.78 0.64 -2.33
C GLU A 11 -15.51 1.45 -2.03
N ARG A 12 -15.63 2.78 -2.02
CA ARG A 12 -14.52 3.69 -1.67
C ARG A 12 -13.94 3.30 -0.30
N GLY A 13 -12.63 3.10 -0.24
CA GLY A 13 -11.92 2.65 0.97
C GLY A 13 -11.77 1.13 1.12
N HIS A 14 -12.42 0.32 0.29
CA HIS A 14 -12.21 -1.13 0.27
C HIS A 14 -11.07 -1.50 -0.68
N THR A 15 -9.94 -1.91 -0.11
CA THR A 15 -8.83 -2.47 -0.89
C THR A 15 -8.80 -3.99 -0.73
N GLN A 16 -8.90 -4.73 -1.84
CA GLN A 16 -8.53 -6.14 -1.88
C GLN A 16 -7.03 -6.25 -2.14
N MET A 17 -6.24 -5.86 -1.15
CA MET A 17 -4.82 -6.18 -1.14
C MET A 17 -4.64 -7.54 -0.49
N GLU A 18 -3.78 -8.40 -1.04
CA GLU A 18 -3.39 -9.65 -0.36
C GLU A 18 -2.92 -9.38 1.08
N VAL A 19 -2.29 -8.22 1.30
CA VAL A 19 -1.85 -7.74 2.61
C VAL A 19 -3.02 -7.66 3.62
N ASN A 20 -4.21 -7.28 3.18
CA ASN A 20 -5.38 -7.17 4.05
C ASN A 20 -5.91 -8.54 4.49
N SER A 21 -5.80 -9.56 3.64
CA SER A 21 -6.21 -10.93 4.00
C SER A 21 -5.23 -11.55 5.00
N VAL A 22 -3.93 -11.26 4.85
CA VAL A 22 -2.88 -11.65 5.81
C VAL A 22 -3.12 -10.99 7.16
N TYR A 23 -3.32 -9.67 7.18
CA TYR A 23 -3.61 -8.91 8.38
C TYR A 23 -4.85 -9.44 9.13
N ALA A 24 -5.97 -9.63 8.43
CA ALA A 24 -7.20 -10.14 9.03
C ALA A 24 -7.00 -11.53 9.66
N THR A 25 -6.24 -12.40 9.00
CA THR A 25 -5.94 -13.76 9.48
C THR A 25 -5.11 -13.72 10.77
N ILE A 26 -4.08 -12.87 10.82
CA ILE A 26 -3.22 -12.68 12.00
C ILE A 26 -4.03 -12.10 13.15
N VAL A 27 -4.79 -11.02 12.91
CA VAL A 27 -5.61 -10.36 13.94
C VAL A 27 -6.62 -11.32 14.54
N ARG A 28 -7.30 -12.14 13.72
CA ARG A 28 -8.25 -13.15 14.22
C ARG A 28 -7.58 -14.16 15.13
N ARG A 29 -6.32 -14.52 14.85
CA ARG A 29 -5.54 -15.43 15.70
C ARG A 29 -5.11 -14.73 17.00
N LEU A 30 -4.73 -13.46 16.95
CA LEU A 30 -4.22 -12.71 18.12
C LEU A 30 -5.30 -12.29 19.13
N ARG A 31 -6.55 -12.04 18.69
CA ARG A 31 -7.60 -11.45 19.56
C ARG A 31 -7.89 -12.20 20.87
N ASN A 32 -7.63 -13.50 20.94
CA ASN A 32 -7.95 -14.34 22.09
C ASN A 32 -6.71 -15.00 22.72
N MET A 33 -5.51 -14.42 22.52
CA MET A 33 -4.27 -14.96 23.06
C MET A 33 -3.43 -13.89 23.74
N ASP A 34 -3.11 -14.13 25.01
CA ASP A 34 -2.18 -13.29 25.76
C ASP A 34 -0.75 -13.54 25.29
N THR A 35 -0.04 -12.46 24.95
CA THR A 35 1.32 -12.54 24.42
C THR A 35 2.23 -11.68 25.28
N TYR A 36 3.06 -12.31 26.12
CA TYR A 36 3.94 -11.60 27.06
C TYR A 36 5.36 -11.39 26.52
N LEU A 37 5.73 -12.08 25.43
CA LEU A 37 7.05 -11.98 24.80
C LEU A 37 6.93 -11.69 23.30
N PRO A 38 7.83 -10.87 22.72
CA PRO A 38 7.89 -10.62 21.27
C PRO A 38 8.01 -11.90 20.43
N LEU A 39 8.75 -12.90 20.92
CA LEU A 39 8.88 -14.20 20.26
C LEU A 39 7.54 -14.94 20.15
N GLY A 40 6.63 -14.71 21.11
CA GLY A 40 5.27 -15.25 21.09
C GLY A 40 4.53 -14.80 19.83
N TYR A 41 4.64 -13.52 19.46
CA TYR A 41 4.01 -13.01 18.23
C TYR A 41 4.49 -13.73 16.98
N VAL A 42 5.79 -14.05 16.89
CA VAL A 42 6.33 -14.76 15.73
C VAL A 42 5.69 -16.15 15.56
N ASN A 43 5.53 -16.88 16.67
CA ASN A 43 4.90 -18.20 16.64
C ASN A 43 3.41 -18.10 16.28
N LEU A 44 2.71 -17.11 16.83
CA LEU A 44 1.30 -16.87 16.55
C LEU A 44 1.06 -16.47 15.09
N ILE A 45 1.91 -15.61 14.54
CA ILE A 45 1.85 -15.18 13.14
C ILE A 45 2.12 -16.37 12.21
N LYS A 46 3.17 -17.17 12.45
CA LYS A 46 3.47 -18.38 11.65
C LYS A 46 2.25 -19.31 11.57
N ALA A 47 1.60 -19.52 12.71
CA ALA A 47 0.44 -20.40 12.86
C ALA A 47 -0.91 -19.77 12.45
N ALA A 48 -0.94 -18.49 12.06
CA ALA A 48 -2.20 -17.78 11.80
C ALA A 48 -2.94 -18.32 10.56
N ARG A 49 -2.22 -18.72 9.50
CA ARG A 49 -2.82 -19.30 8.29
C ARG A 49 -2.56 -20.80 8.21
N ILE A 50 -3.62 -21.60 8.20
CA ILE A 50 -3.54 -23.07 8.13
C ILE A 50 -3.50 -23.53 6.65
N ASN A 51 -4.40 -23.02 5.81
CA ASN A 51 -4.53 -23.36 4.38
C ASN A 51 -4.21 -22.10 3.52
N PRO A 52 -3.41 -22.18 2.44
CA PRO A 52 -2.70 -23.34 1.87
C PRO A 52 -1.46 -23.79 2.63
N ARG A 53 -0.87 -22.91 3.45
CA ARG A 53 0.30 -23.21 4.28
C ARG A 53 0.54 -22.12 5.30
N LEU A 54 1.24 -22.47 6.37
CA LEU A 54 1.75 -21.55 7.40
C LEU A 54 2.51 -20.36 6.82
N TYR A 55 2.47 -19.22 7.52
CA TYR A 55 3.26 -18.05 7.12
C TYR A 55 4.74 -18.25 7.41
N LYS A 56 5.58 -17.78 6.50
CA LYS A 56 7.02 -17.63 6.74
C LYS A 56 7.26 -16.26 7.34
N VAL A 57 7.79 -16.23 8.56
CA VAL A 57 8.17 -14.99 9.24
C VAL A 57 9.67 -14.82 9.14
N HIS A 58 10.09 -13.73 8.51
CA HIS A 58 11.48 -13.33 8.37
C HIS A 58 11.77 -12.21 9.37
N TYR A 59 12.88 -12.33 10.10
CA TYR A 59 13.41 -11.21 10.87
C TYR A 59 14.15 -10.29 9.91
N LEU A 60 13.77 -9.02 9.92
CA LEU A 60 14.40 -7.99 9.10
C LEU A 60 15.46 -7.31 9.97
N ALA A 61 16.68 -7.27 9.47
CA ALA A 61 17.74 -6.46 10.07
C ALA A 61 17.64 -5.01 9.58
N PHE A 62 18.36 -4.10 10.24
CA PHE A 62 18.29 -2.67 9.94
C PHE A 62 18.67 -2.35 8.49
N ASP A 63 19.59 -3.13 7.92
CA ASP A 63 20.06 -3.06 6.54
C ASP A 63 18.99 -3.43 5.48
N PHE A 64 17.92 -4.13 5.87
CA PHE A 64 16.81 -4.42 4.97
C PHE A 64 16.06 -3.16 4.55
N PHE A 65 15.98 -2.17 5.43
CA PHE A 65 15.21 -0.95 5.19
C PHE A 65 16.02 0.01 4.32
N LYS A 66 15.41 0.47 3.23
CA LYS A 66 16.00 1.53 2.41
C LYS A 66 15.92 2.85 3.18
N ASP A 67 17.06 3.51 3.28
CA ASP A 67 17.16 4.86 3.81
C ASP A 67 16.68 5.86 2.75
N PHE A 68 15.46 6.35 2.93
CA PHE A 68 14.84 7.33 2.04
C PHE A 68 15.27 8.77 2.33
N ASP A 69 15.94 9.05 3.46
CA ASP A 69 16.46 10.38 3.77
C ASP A 69 17.61 10.77 2.82
N LYS A 70 18.25 9.77 2.22
CA LYS A 70 19.25 9.94 1.14
C LYS A 70 18.66 10.45 -0.17
N TYR A 71 17.34 10.43 -0.33
CA TYR A 71 16.66 10.84 -1.55
C TYR A 71 15.80 12.09 -1.26
N PRO A 72 16.39 13.31 -1.30
CA PRO A 72 15.68 14.54 -1.00
C PRO A 72 14.49 14.79 -1.95
N ASP A 73 14.57 14.25 -3.17
CA ASP A 73 13.53 14.31 -4.21
C ASP A 73 12.43 13.24 -4.03
N ALA A 74 12.53 12.39 -3.00
CA ALA A 74 11.52 11.38 -2.72
C ALA A 74 10.18 12.01 -2.35
N LEU A 75 9.10 11.31 -2.71
CA LEU A 75 7.75 11.75 -2.41
C LEU A 75 7.49 11.72 -0.90
N LYS A 76 7.44 12.91 -0.29
CA LYS A 76 7.17 13.07 1.15
C LYS A 76 5.73 12.71 1.55
N SER A 77 4.79 12.80 0.61
CA SER A 77 3.38 12.47 0.86
C SER A 77 2.65 12.15 -0.43
N ILE A 78 1.82 11.11 -0.39
CA ILE A 78 0.88 10.80 -1.48
C ILE A 78 -0.38 11.67 -1.45
N LYS A 79 -0.52 12.55 -0.44
CA LYS A 79 -1.68 13.44 -0.30
C LYS A 79 -1.63 14.52 -1.40
N PRO A 80 -2.60 14.56 -2.33
CA PRO A 80 -2.54 15.46 -3.48
C PRO A 80 -2.80 16.92 -3.12
N PHE A 81 -3.74 17.19 -2.21
CA PHE A 81 -4.16 18.53 -1.82
C PHE A 81 -4.36 18.62 -0.31
N LYS A 82 -4.33 19.82 0.27
CA LYS A 82 -4.56 20.00 1.71
C LYS A 82 -5.96 19.53 2.13
N GLU A 83 -6.95 19.77 1.27
CA GLU A 83 -8.38 19.54 1.51
C GLU A 83 -8.82 18.09 1.25
N VAL A 84 -8.02 17.32 0.50
CA VAL A 84 -8.35 15.93 0.14
C VAL A 84 -7.63 14.98 1.07
N ASN A 85 -8.34 14.06 1.70
CA ASN A 85 -7.71 13.04 2.54
C ASN A 85 -7.13 11.92 1.68
N THR A 86 -6.10 11.23 2.17
CA THR A 86 -5.53 10.08 1.43
C THR A 86 -6.57 8.97 1.21
N THR A 87 -7.58 8.88 2.09
CA THR A 87 -8.71 7.96 1.97
C THR A 87 -9.65 8.30 0.81
N ASP A 88 -9.58 9.52 0.30
CA ASP A 88 -10.39 9.97 -0.82
C ASP A 88 -9.85 9.49 -2.17
N MET A 89 -8.59 9.01 -2.20
CA MET A 89 -7.97 8.49 -3.42
C MET A 89 -8.56 7.15 -3.83
N CYS A 90 -8.88 7.06 -5.11
CA CYS A 90 -9.41 5.86 -5.75
C CYS A 90 -8.31 5.01 -6.40
N ALA A 91 -7.30 5.65 -6.99
CA ALA A 91 -6.21 4.95 -7.66
C ALA A 91 -4.92 5.77 -7.70
N LEU A 92 -3.79 5.05 -7.76
CA LEU A 92 -2.44 5.56 -8.03
C LEU A 92 -1.87 4.85 -9.26
N LYS A 93 -1.23 5.60 -10.15
CA LYS A 93 -0.56 5.08 -11.35
C LYS A 93 0.88 5.55 -11.38
N TYR A 94 1.80 4.59 -11.38
CA TYR A 94 3.22 4.81 -11.57
C TYR A 94 3.52 4.79 -13.07
N ASN A 95 4.02 5.90 -13.62
CA ASN A 95 4.41 5.97 -15.02
C ASN A 95 5.90 5.64 -15.20
N VAL A 96 6.27 5.19 -16.39
CA VAL A 96 7.65 4.76 -16.74
C VAL A 96 8.68 5.89 -16.56
N GLY A 97 8.26 7.16 -16.63
CA GLY A 97 9.12 8.34 -16.40
C GLY A 97 9.25 8.79 -14.95
N GLY A 98 8.83 7.97 -13.97
CA GLY A 98 8.90 8.33 -12.54
C GLY A 98 7.81 9.30 -12.07
N SER A 99 6.91 9.73 -12.95
CA SER A 99 5.75 10.53 -12.55
C SER A 99 4.67 9.65 -11.90
N LEU A 100 4.03 10.19 -10.87
CA LEU A 100 2.93 9.55 -10.18
C LEU A 100 1.63 10.27 -10.54
N ALA A 101 0.60 9.53 -10.94
CA ALA A 101 -0.73 10.08 -11.17
C ALA A 101 -1.75 9.47 -10.21
N PHE A 102 -2.81 10.22 -9.91
CA PHE A 102 -3.89 9.80 -9.01
C PHE A 102 -5.26 10.08 -9.61
N LYS A 103 -6.27 9.36 -9.10
CA LYS A 103 -7.70 9.59 -9.36
C LYS A 103 -8.45 9.71 -8.03
N LEU A 104 -9.40 10.63 -7.95
CA LEU A 104 -10.32 10.79 -6.80
C LEU A 104 -11.72 10.23 -7.06
N ASN A 105 -12.01 9.87 -8.32
CA ASN A 105 -13.28 9.28 -8.74
C ASN A 105 -12.99 8.04 -9.58
N PHE A 106 -13.71 6.94 -9.31
CA PHE A 106 -13.58 5.69 -10.05
C PHE A 106 -14.12 5.77 -11.48
N SER A 107 -15.12 6.62 -11.70
CA SER A 107 -15.82 6.74 -12.99
C SER A 107 -15.16 7.71 -13.96
N SER A 108 -14.29 8.60 -13.47
CA SER A 108 -13.59 9.56 -14.32
C SER A 108 -12.32 8.93 -14.90
N ASP A 109 -12.08 9.13 -16.19
CA ASP A 109 -10.81 8.76 -16.82
C ASP A 109 -9.68 9.78 -16.65
N ASP A 110 -9.98 10.89 -15.99
CA ASP A 110 -9.06 11.98 -15.77
C ASP A 110 -8.04 11.64 -14.67
N TRP A 111 -6.83 11.29 -15.10
CA TRP A 111 -5.68 11.14 -14.23
C TRP A 111 -5.04 12.50 -13.95
N GLN A 112 -4.81 12.82 -12.68
CA GLN A 112 -4.09 14.02 -12.27
C GLN A 112 -2.67 13.67 -11.85
N THR A 113 -1.69 14.48 -12.25
CA THR A 113 -0.29 14.25 -11.85
C THR A 113 -0.07 14.74 -10.43
N LEU A 114 0.45 13.88 -9.56
CA LEU A 114 0.88 14.24 -8.22
C LEU A 114 2.16 15.06 -8.32
N GLN A 115 2.13 16.28 -7.79
CA GLN A 115 3.31 17.15 -7.75
C GLN A 115 4.20 16.72 -6.59
N PHE A 116 5.46 16.36 -6.88
CA PHE A 116 6.47 16.14 -5.85
C PHE A 116 6.87 17.48 -5.22
N GLY A 117 7.12 17.47 -3.90
CA GLY A 117 7.46 18.69 -3.16
C GLY A 117 8.79 19.30 -3.63
N ARG A 118 8.70 20.57 -4.05
CA ARG A 118 9.71 21.48 -4.66
C ARG A 118 10.06 21.21 -6.13
N LYS A 119 9.39 21.97 -7.00
CA LYS A 119 10.02 22.56 -8.19
C LYS A 119 11.04 23.60 -7.72
N GLU A 120 12.31 23.25 -7.61
CA GLU A 120 13.38 24.24 -7.70
C GLU A 120 14.31 23.79 -8.82
N ASN A 121 14.09 24.40 -9.99
CA ASN A 121 15.00 24.46 -11.14
C ASN A 121 15.46 23.11 -11.73
N LEU A 122 14.62 22.51 -12.59
CA LEU A 122 15.24 21.85 -13.74
C LEU A 122 15.80 22.98 -14.63
N PRO A 123 17.11 23.06 -14.87
CA PRO A 123 17.60 23.90 -15.96
C PRO A 123 16.89 23.44 -17.24
N SER A 124 16.33 24.40 -17.96
CA SER A 124 15.83 24.18 -19.31
C SER A 124 17.01 23.73 -20.17
N THR A 125 17.13 22.43 -20.39
CA THR A 125 18.08 21.91 -21.37
C THR A 125 17.42 22.01 -22.73
N GLU A 126 17.73 23.08 -23.46
CA GLU A 126 17.72 23.12 -24.92
C GLU A 126 18.92 23.98 -25.36
N PRO A 127 19.52 23.69 -26.53
CA PRO A 127 20.08 22.43 -27.01
C PRO A 127 21.61 22.33 -26.77
#